data_AF-A0A6L3AHM4-F1
#
_entry.id   AF-A0A6L3AHM4-F1
#
_cell.length_a   1.000
_cell.length_b   1.000
_cell.length_c   1.000
_cell.angle_alpha   90.00
_cell.angle_beta   90.00
_cell.angle_gamma   90.00
#
_symmetry.space_group_name_H-M   'P 1'
#
loop_
_entity.id
_entity.type
_entity.pdbx_description
1 polymer ?
#
loop_
_entity_poly.entity_id
_entity_poly.type
_entity_poly.pdbx_seq_one_letter_code
_entity_poly.pdbx_strand_id
1 'polypeptide(L)' 'MIQPIRITPEEAHKKLESHEAILVCAYEDDVKYKQMQLQEAISLREFKSRLPSLAKDKEIIFYCA' A
#
# COMPACT_ATOMS: atom_id res chain seq x y z
N MET A 1 -13.91 -17.70 2.02
CA MET A 1 -13.27 -16.45 1.53
C MET A 1 -12.61 -15.80 2.73
N ILE A 2 -11.29 -15.61 2.71
CA ILE A 2 -10.58 -14.89 3.77
C ILE A 2 -10.70 -13.41 3.44
N GLN A 3 -11.23 -12.61 4.36
CA GLN A 3 -11.28 -11.16 4.20
C GLN A 3 -9.95 -10.56 4.67
N PRO A 4 -9.47 -9.47 4.03
CA PRO A 4 -8.29 -8.77 4.50
C PRO A 4 -8.53 -8.17 5.89
N ILE A 5 -7.49 -8.18 6.72
CA ILE A 5 -7.51 -7.51 8.01
C ILE A 5 -7.54 -6.00 7.76
N ARG A 6 -8.51 -5.32 8.37
CA ARG A 6 -8.61 -3.86 8.30
C ARG A 6 -7.89 -3.25 9.49
N ILE A 7 -7.17 -2.17 9.23
CA ILE A 7 -6.50 -1.37 10.24
C ILE A 7 -6.94 0.09 10.09
N THR A 8 -6.73 0.87 11.13
CA THR A 8 -7.00 2.31 11.12
C THR A 8 -5.91 3.07 10.33
N PRO A 9 -6.21 4.27 9.81
CA PRO A 9 -5.19 5.13 9.19
C PRO A 9 -4.03 5.46 10.14
N GLU A 10 -4.30 5.61 11.44
CA GLU A 10 -3.29 5.90 12.46
C GLU A 10 -2.31 4.74 12.65
N GLU A 11 -2.81 3.50 12.68
CA GLU A 11 -1.98 2.30 12.72
C GLU A 11 -1.15 2.15 11.45
N ALA A 12 -1.76 2.40 10.28
CA ALA A 12 -1.05 2.36 9.01
C ALA A 12 0.11 3.37 8.99
N HIS A 13 -0.12 4.61 9.43
CA HIS A 13 0.91 5.65 9.50
C HIS A 13 2.10 5.23 10.37
N LYS A 14 1.84 4.73 11.59
CA LYS A 14 2.90 4.26 12.51
C LYS A 14 3.78 3.15 11.91
N LYS A 15 3.15 2.24 11.17
CA LYS A 15 3.84 1.12 10.49
C LYS A 15 4.69 1.61 9.30
N LEU A 16 4.27 2.68 8.63
CA LEU A 16 5.04 3.32 7.56
C LEU A 16 6.25 4.06 8.12
N GLU A 17 6.06 4.87 9.18
CA GLU A 17 7.16 5.58 9.85
C GLU A 17 8.24 4.60 10.36
N SER A 18 7.82 3.45 10.90
CA SER A 18 8.73 2.40 11.37
C SER A 18 9.34 1.54 10.26
N HIS A 19 9.01 1.83 8.99
CA HIS A 19 9.43 1.07 7.81
C HIS A 19 9.03 -0.43 7.88
N GLU A 20 7.99 -0.77 8.63
CA GLU A 20 7.52 -2.15 8.78
C GLU A 20 6.59 -2.56 7.64
N ALA A 21 5.89 -1.60 7.05
CA ALA A 21 4.93 -1.84 5.99
C ALA A 21 5.21 -1.01 4.72
N ILE A 22 4.53 -1.39 3.63
CA ILE A 22 4.45 -0.60 2.39
C ILE A 22 2.98 -0.22 2.17
N LEU A 23 2.73 1.05 1.89
CA LEU A 23 1.41 1.54 1.52
C LEU A 23 1.23 1.46 0.01
N VAL A 24 0.22 0.72 -0.42
CA VAL A 24 -0.12 0.54 -1.84
C VAL A 24 -1.46 1.18 -2.11
N CYS A 25 -1.47 2.11 -3.07
CA CYS A 25 -2.70 2.64 -3.62
C CYS A 25 -3.29 1.61 -4.58
N ALA A 26 -4.44 1.03 -4.21
CA ALA A 26 -5.05 -0.08 -4.94
C ALA A 26 -5.86 0.36 -6.18
N TYR A 27 -5.85 1.64 -6.55
CA TYR A 27 -6.46 2.09 -7.80
C TYR A 27 -5.69 1.54 -9.00
N GLU A 28 -6.43 0.98 -9.95
CA GLU A 28 -5.88 0.57 -11.25
C GLU A 28 -5.60 1.77 -12.16
N ASP A 29 -6.22 2.91 -11.89
CA ASP A 29 -6.12 4.11 -12.70
C ASP A 29 -5.01 5.05 -12.20
N ASP A 30 -3.93 5.18 -12.99
CA ASP A 30 -2.80 6.06 -12.70
C ASP A 30 -3.19 7.56 -12.61
N VAL A 31 -4.30 7.99 -13.24
CA VAL A 31 -4.78 9.38 -13.14
C VAL A 31 -5.38 9.63 -11.76
N LYS A 32 -6.14 8.67 -11.23
CA LYS A 32 -6.66 8.72 -9.84
C LYS A 32 -5.53 8.65 -8.82
N TYR A 33 -4.51 7.83 -9.08
CA TYR A 33 -3.31 7.78 -8.23
C TYR A 33 -2.63 9.15 -8.12
N LYS A 34 -2.40 9.85 -9.25
CA LYS A 34 -1.76 11.18 -9.21
C LYS A 34 -2.54 12.24 -8.43
N GLN A 35 -3.88 12.13 -8.38
CA GLN A 35 -4.72 13.11 -7.69
C GLN A 35 -4.99 12.74 -6.23
N MET A 36 -4.98 11.45 -5.88
CA MET A 36 -5.44 10.93 -4.58
C MET A 36 -4.37 10.13 -3.83
N GLN A 37 -3.11 10.14 -4.29
CA GLN A 37 -2.03 9.45 -3.58
C GLN A 37 -1.84 10.06 -2.19
N LEU A 38 -1.75 9.19 -1.19
CA LEU A 38 -1.26 9.56 0.13
C LEU A 38 0.26 9.67 0.06
N GLN A 39 0.84 10.48 0.94
CA GLN A 39 2.29 10.58 1.04
C GLN A 39 2.88 9.19 1.31
N GLU A 40 4.00 8.87 0.65
CA GLU A 40 4.72 7.57 0.75
C GLU A 40 4.00 6.34 0.18
N ALA A 41 2.81 6.51 -0.39
CA ALA A 41 2.17 5.44 -1.16
C ALA A 41 2.93 5.15 -2.46
N ILE A 42 2.94 3.89 -2.87
CA ILE A 42 3.29 3.47 -4.23
C ILE A 42 2.05 3.07 -5.02
N SER A 43 2.09 3.18 -6.35
CA SER A 43 1.00 2.74 -7.20
C SER A 43 0.89 1.22 -7.26
N LEU A 44 -0.30 0.69 -7.57
CA LEU A 44 -0.48 -0.75 -7.80
C LEU A 44 0.47 -1.29 -8.87
N ARG A 45 0.75 -0.50 -9.91
CA ARG A 45 1.69 -0.85 -10.99
C ARG A 45 3.12 -0.98 -10.46
N GLU A 46 3.55 -0.03 -9.65
CA GLU A 46 4.88 -0.06 -9.04
C GLU A 46 5.02 -1.23 -8.07
N PHE A 47 3.99 -1.50 -7.26
CA PHE A 47 3.94 -2.67 -6.40
C PHE A 47 4.13 -3.97 -7.20
N LYS A 48 3.37 -4.15 -8.30
CA LYS A 48 3.49 -5.32 -9.19
C LYS A 48 4.90 -5.47 -9.78
N SER A 49 5.56 -4.36 -10.11
CA SER A 49 6.95 -4.36 -10.57
C SER A 49 7.94 -4.84 -9.49
N ARG A 50 7.69 -4.49 -8.22
CA ARG A 50 8.54 -4.87 -7.08
C ARG A 50 8.28 -6.27 -6.54
N LEU A 51 7.14 -6.89 -6.86
CA LEU A 51 6.74 -8.24 -6.40
C LEU A 51 7.86 -9.29 -6.47
N PRO A 52 8.64 -9.42 -7.56
CA PRO A 52 9.69 -10.44 -7.66
C PRO A 52 10.83 -10.27 -6.64
N SER A 53 11.07 -9.03 -6.21
CA SER A 53 12.15 -8.66 -5.28
C SER A 53 11.68 -8.46 -3.84
N LEU A 54 10.37 -8.48 -3.59
CA LEU A 54 9.82 -8.13 -2.29
C LEU A 54 9.94 -9.29 -1.30
N ALA A 55 10.43 -8.99 -0.10
CA ALA A 55 10.49 -9.94 0.99
C ALA A 55 9.08 -10.39 1.39
N LYS A 56 8.89 -11.70 1.63
CA LYS A 56 7.56 -12.27 1.93
C LYS A 56 7.05 -11.91 3.33
N ASP A 57 7.95 -11.50 4.23
CA ASP A 57 7.64 -10.99 5.56
C ASP A 57 7.21 -9.51 5.54
N LYS A 58 7.37 -8.82 4.41
CA LYS A 58 7.02 -7.41 4.32
C LYS A 58 5.52 -7.23 4.35
N GLU A 59 5.03 -6.47 5.34
CA GLU A 59 3.61 -6.16 5.43
C GLU A 59 3.19 -5.19 4.31
N ILE A 60 2.03 -5.45 3.72
CA ILE A 60 1.48 -4.63 2.63
C ILE A 60 0.11 -4.14 3.04
N ILE A 61 -0.04 -2.82 3.05
CA ILE A 61 -1.28 -2.15 3.39
C ILE A 61 -1.86 -1.61 2.09
N PHE A 62 -3.02 -2.11 1.71
CA PHE A 62 -3.76 -1.61 0.56
C PHE A 62 -4.79 -0.57 1.00
N TYR A 63 -4.87 0.54 0.29
CA TYR A 63 -5.94 1.52 0.46
C TYR A 63 -6.59 1.88 -0.88
N CYS A 64 -7.89 2.14 -0.83
CA CYS A 64 -8.71 2.67 -1.90
C CYS A 64 -9.82 3.53 -1.28
N ALA A 65 -10.42 4.45 -2.04
CA ALA A 65 -11.68 5.11 -1.70
C ALA A 65 -12.86 4.43 -2.37
#